data_AF-A0A7C5MJN8-F1
#
_entry.id   AF-A0A7C5MJN8-F1
#
_cell.length_a   1.000
_cell.length_b   1.000
_cell.length_c   1.000
_cell.angle_alpha   90.00
_cell.angle_beta   90.00
_cell.angle_gamma   90.00
#
_symmetry.space_group_name_H-M   'P 1'
#
loop_
_entity.id
_entity.type
_entity.pdbx_description
1 polymer ?
#
loop_
_entity_poly.entity_id
_entity_poly.type
_entity_poly.pdbx_seq_one_letter_code
_entity_poly.pdbx_strand_id
1 'polypeptide(L)'
;MAKFAYEGVGRDGTPKKGVIDAVSLADAEAKLRGMQITPSKVKRSLGSIEIRLPRLGGVKTKTLVVFTRQLATMIDAGLPLVQCLEILGSQEPDPEFRRVIAGVKASVEQGATFAESLKRYPKVFDNLFVSLVAAGEVGGILDTILNRLAQYLEKSEKTVNKVKGALKYPAFV
;
A
#
# COMPACT_ATOMS: atom_id res chain seq x y z
N MET A 1 31.73 -16.93 -4.09
CA MET A 1 31.51 -16.89 -2.63
C MET A 1 30.10 -17.38 -2.35
N ALA A 2 29.89 -18.13 -1.26
CA ALA A 2 28.56 -18.60 -0.87
C ALA A 2 27.93 -17.60 0.10
N LYS A 3 26.62 -17.44 0.04
CA LYS A 3 25.88 -16.58 0.97
C LYS A 3 25.52 -17.38 2.21
N PHE A 4 25.64 -16.78 3.39
CA PHE A 4 25.26 -17.38 4.65
C PHE A 4 24.29 -16.44 5.36
N ALA A 5 23.11 -16.96 5.69
CA ALA A 5 22.17 -16.23 6.54
C ALA A 5 22.55 -16.46 7.99
N TYR A 6 22.58 -15.38 8.77
CA TYR A 6 22.90 -15.43 10.19
C TYR A 6 21.82 -14.75 11.01
N GLU A 7 21.57 -15.31 12.19
CA GLU A 7 20.89 -14.67 13.30
C GLU A 7 21.88 -14.62 14.44
N GLY A 8 22.01 -13.47 15.10
CA GLY A 8 22.94 -13.29 16.21
C GLY A 8 22.57 -12.10 17.06
N VAL A 9 23.32 -11.92 18.14
CA VAL A 9 23.15 -10.80 19.06
C VAL A 9 24.38 -9.90 18.94
N GLY A 10 24.15 -8.61 18.72
CA GLY A 10 25.21 -7.61 18.73
C GLY A 10 25.74 -7.38 20.15
N ARG A 11 26.88 -6.71 20.27
CA ARG A 11 27.47 -6.32 21.56
C ARG A 11 26.52 -5.55 22.49
N ASP A 12 25.56 -4.83 21.92
CA ASP A 12 24.52 -4.06 22.60
C ASP A 12 23.31 -4.89 23.03
N GLY A 13 23.33 -6.22 22.82
CA GLY A 13 22.19 -7.09 23.09
C GLY A 13 21.11 -7.04 22.01
N THR A 14 21.31 -6.31 20.92
CA THR A 14 20.29 -6.20 19.86
C THR A 14 20.31 -7.45 18.96
N PRO A 15 19.14 -8.03 18.64
CA PRO A 15 19.07 -9.12 17.68
C PRO A 15 19.35 -8.58 16.28
N LYS A 16 20.39 -9.11 15.63
CA LYS A 16 20.76 -8.78 14.24
C LYS A 16 20.56 -10.00 13.34
N LYS A 17 19.89 -9.78 12.22
CA LYS A 17 19.70 -10.78 11.16
C LYS A 17 20.23 -10.22 9.85
N GLY A 18 20.93 -11.04 9.08
CA GLY A 18 21.52 -10.60 7.83
C GLY A 18 22.03 -11.74 6.97
N VAL A 19 22.59 -11.38 5.82
CA VAL A 19 23.26 -12.30 4.91
C VAL A 19 24.68 -11.80 4.70
N ILE A 20 25.66 -12.70 4.83
CA ILE A 20 27.08 -12.41 4.63
C ILE A 20 27.66 -13.31 3.55
N ASP A 21 28.59 -12.77 2.75
CA ASP A 21 29.35 -13.54 1.77
C ASP A 21 30.58 -14.18 2.43
N ALA A 22 30.65 -15.51 2.38
CA ALA A 22 31.76 -16.28 2.94
C ALA A 22 32.10 -17.49 2.06
N VAL A 23 33.32 -18.02 2.20
CA VAL A 23 33.75 -19.21 1.47
C VAL A 23 33.40 -20.52 2.20
N SER A 24 33.19 -20.46 3.52
CA SER A 24 32.80 -21.62 4.35
C SER A 24 32.00 -21.16 5.58
N LEU A 25 31.36 -22.11 6.28
CA LEU A 25 30.63 -21.80 7.52
C LEU A 25 31.56 -21.25 8.62
N ALA A 26 32.78 -21.80 8.71
CA ALA A 26 33.82 -21.31 9.61
C ALA A 26 34.26 -19.87 9.28
N ASP A 27 34.39 -19.54 7.99
CA ASP A 27 34.69 -18.18 7.52
C ASP A 27 33.53 -17.20 7.81
N ALA A 28 32.28 -17.65 7.65
CA ALA A 28 31.09 -16.85 7.99
C ALA A 28 31.06 -16.51 9.49
N GLU A 29 31.29 -17.49 10.36
CA GLU A 29 31.35 -17.25 11.81
C GLU A 29 32.52 -16.34 12.21
N ALA A 30 33.70 -16.52 11.60
CA ALA A 30 34.87 -15.69 11.87
C ALA A 30 34.60 -14.22 11.51
N LYS A 31 33.97 -13.96 10.35
CA LYS A 31 33.55 -12.61 9.96
C LYS A 31 32.50 -12.02 10.89
N LEU A 32 31.52 -12.81 11.34
CA LEU A 32 30.49 -12.35 12.28
C LEU A 32 31.07 -12.00 13.65
N ARG A 33 32.02 -12.81 14.15
CA ARG A 33 32.78 -12.50 15.37
C ARG A 33 33.60 -11.22 15.21
N GLY A 34 34.24 -11.01 14.04
CA GLY A 34 34.93 -9.76 13.71
C GLY A 34 34.02 -8.53 13.69
N MET A 35 32.74 -8.71 13.32
CA MET A 35 31.70 -7.68 13.40
C MET A 35 31.08 -7.52 14.80
N GLN A 36 31.64 -8.17 15.83
CA GLN A 36 31.12 -8.20 17.20
C GLN A 36 29.68 -8.71 17.29
N ILE A 37 29.31 -9.65 16.43
CA ILE A 37 28.02 -10.33 16.44
C ILE A 37 28.28 -11.76 16.92
N THR A 38 27.65 -12.14 18.03
CA THR A 38 27.66 -13.54 18.50
C THR A 38 26.58 -14.30 17.71
N PRO A 39 26.96 -15.20 16.79
CA PRO A 39 25.98 -15.92 15.99
C PRO A 39 25.24 -16.95 16.83
N SER A 40 23.90 -16.94 16.79
CA SER A 40 23.05 -17.98 17.39
C SER A 40 22.64 -19.05 16.39
N LYS A 41 22.50 -18.69 15.10
CA LYS A 41 22.26 -19.62 13.99
C LYS A 41 22.96 -19.11 12.73
N VAL A 42 23.81 -19.94 12.12
CA VAL A 42 24.42 -19.69 10.80
C VAL A 42 24.06 -20.84 9.88
N LYS A 43 23.43 -20.54 8.74
CA LYS A 43 23.09 -21.55 7.74
C LYS A 43 23.52 -21.08 6.36
N ARG A 44 24.03 -22.02 5.55
CA ARG A 44 24.32 -21.78 4.14
C ARG A 44 23.00 -21.38 3.47
N SER A 45 22.95 -20.16 2.97
CA SER A 45 21.80 -19.60 2.28
C SER A 45 22.05 -19.73 0.79
N LEU A 46 21.16 -20.38 0.06
CA LEU A 46 21.21 -20.45 -1.42
C LEU A 46 20.83 -19.10 -2.06
N GLY A 47 21.14 -17.99 -1.38
CA GLY A 47 20.49 -16.71 -1.56
C GLY A 47 19.26 -16.65 -0.68
N SER A 48 19.10 -15.55 0.06
CA SER A 48 17.78 -15.15 0.51
C SER A 48 16.94 -14.99 -0.73
N ILE A 49 16.10 -15.99 -1.03
CA ILE A 49 14.86 -15.70 -1.72
C ILE A 49 14.17 -14.74 -0.75
N GLU A 50 14.38 -13.43 -0.95
CA GLU A 50 13.35 -12.48 -0.59
C GLU A 50 12.13 -12.99 -1.35
N ILE A 51 11.31 -13.79 -0.66
CA ILE A 51 9.95 -14.01 -1.08
C ILE A 51 9.35 -12.63 -0.90
N ARG A 52 9.56 -11.77 -1.90
CA ARG A 52 8.64 -10.69 -2.21
C ARG A 52 7.38 -11.44 -2.54
N LEU A 53 6.62 -11.77 -1.49
CA LEU A 53 5.26 -12.22 -1.62
C LEU A 53 4.66 -11.18 -2.55
N PRO A 54 4.25 -11.54 -3.79
CA PRO A 54 3.68 -10.56 -4.69
C PRO A 54 2.54 -9.96 -3.89
N ARG A 55 2.67 -8.68 -3.52
CA ARG A 55 1.66 -7.95 -2.76
C ARG A 55 0.37 -8.28 -3.48
N LEU A 56 -0.58 -8.94 -2.81
CA LEU A 56 -1.91 -9.12 -3.38
C LEU A 56 -2.36 -7.70 -3.73
N GLY A 57 -2.31 -7.39 -5.02
CA GLY A 57 -2.31 -6.00 -5.48
C GLY A 57 -3.55 -5.28 -5.00
N GLY A 58 -3.43 -3.98 -4.79
CA GLY A 58 -4.52 -3.18 -4.25
C GLY A 58 -4.07 -2.23 -3.15
N VAL A 59 -4.90 -1.23 -2.91
CA VAL A 59 -4.62 -0.15 -1.97
C VAL A 59 -5.33 -0.43 -0.65
N LYS A 60 -4.74 -0.01 0.47
CA LYS A 60 -5.40 -0.14 1.78
C LYS A 60 -6.75 0.57 1.74
N THR A 61 -7.81 -0.07 2.24
CA THR A 61 -9.16 0.51 2.29
C THR A 61 -9.16 1.90 2.92
N LYS A 62 -8.41 2.09 4.02
CA LYS A 62 -8.28 3.40 4.69
C LYS A 62 -7.68 4.48 3.77
N THR A 63 -6.68 4.13 2.96
CA THR A 63 -6.08 5.06 2.00
C THR A 63 -7.09 5.46 0.93
N LEU A 64 -7.84 4.51 0.38
CA LEU A 64 -8.91 4.79 -0.60
C LEU A 64 -10.01 5.70 -0.01
N VAL A 65 -10.41 5.46 1.24
CA VAL A 65 -11.39 6.29 1.97
C VAL A 65 -10.91 7.74 2.07
N VAL A 66 -9.67 7.93 2.54
CA VAL A 66 -9.07 9.27 2.70
C VAL A 66 -8.98 9.99 1.35
N PHE A 67 -8.47 9.32 0.33
CA PHE A 67 -8.38 9.86 -1.02
C PHE A 67 -9.76 10.28 -1.55
N THR A 68 -10.77 9.41 -1.43
CA THR A 68 -12.12 9.70 -1.94
C THR A 68 -12.75 10.89 -1.21
N ARG A 69 -12.55 10.99 0.11
CA ARG A 69 -13.02 12.14 0.90
C ARG A 69 -12.33 13.43 0.47
N GLN A 70 -11.00 13.43 0.34
CA GLN A 70 -10.26 14.62 -0.08
C GLN A 70 -10.63 15.04 -1.49
N LEU A 71 -10.75 14.09 -2.42
CA LEU A 71 -11.21 14.33 -3.78
C LEU A 71 -12.61 14.95 -3.79
N ALA A 72 -13.57 14.39 -3.03
CA ALA A 72 -14.91 14.94 -2.92
C ALA A 72 -14.89 16.40 -2.43
N THR A 73 -14.12 16.69 -1.37
CA THR A 73 -14.00 18.05 -0.83
C THR A 73 -13.42 19.04 -1.83
N MET A 74 -12.41 18.64 -2.61
CA MET A 74 -11.80 19.53 -3.60
C MET A 74 -12.71 19.79 -4.79
N ILE A 75 -13.42 18.75 -5.27
CA ILE A 75 -14.41 18.89 -6.35
C ILE A 75 -15.59 19.75 -5.90
N ASP A 76 -16.06 19.58 -4.67
CA ASP A 76 -17.12 20.41 -4.07
C ASP A 76 -16.69 21.88 -3.94
N ALA A 77 -15.40 22.12 -3.69
CA ALA A 77 -14.80 23.47 -3.70
C ALA A 77 -14.58 24.03 -5.13
N GLY A 78 -14.97 23.31 -6.18
CA GLY A 78 -14.90 23.76 -7.57
C GLY A 78 -13.53 23.61 -8.24
N LEU A 79 -12.60 22.86 -7.64
CA LEU A 79 -11.30 22.61 -8.28
C LEU A 79 -11.46 21.67 -9.48
N PRO A 80 -10.77 21.92 -10.61
CA PRO A 80 -10.74 21.01 -11.74
C PRO A 80 -10.22 19.62 -11.35
N LEU A 81 -10.86 18.56 -11.87
CA LEU A 81 -10.52 17.16 -11.54
C LEU A 81 -9.04 16.83 -11.74
N VAL A 82 -8.43 17.26 -12.85
CA VAL A 82 -7.01 17.02 -13.13
C VAL A 82 -6.11 17.66 -12.07
N GLN A 83 -6.46 18.87 -11.60
CA GLN A 83 -5.74 19.55 -10.53
C GLN A 83 -5.88 18.80 -9.20
N CYS A 84 -7.08 18.31 -8.89
CA CYS A 84 -7.30 17.49 -7.70
C CYS A 84 -6.44 16.22 -7.72
N LEU A 85 -6.42 15.51 -8.84
CA LEU A 85 -5.62 14.28 -9.02
C LEU A 85 -4.12 14.55 -8.90
N GLU A 86 -3.62 15.67 -9.44
CA GLU A 86 -2.22 16.07 -9.30
C GLU A 86 -1.84 16.32 -7.82
N ILE A 87 -2.65 17.12 -7.11
CA ILE A 87 -2.40 17.45 -5.70
C ILE A 87 -2.41 16.17 -4.85
N LEU A 88 -3.46 15.34 -4.99
CA LEU A 88 -3.59 14.10 -4.22
C LEU A 88 -2.49 13.09 -4.58
N GLY A 89 -2.13 12.97 -5.86
CA GLY A 89 -1.04 12.11 -6.30
C GLY A 89 0.30 12.53 -5.69
N SER A 90 0.59 13.84 -5.65
CA SER A 90 1.84 14.36 -5.07
C SER A 90 1.97 14.10 -3.56
N GLN A 91 0.84 14.07 -2.85
CA GLN A 91 0.78 13.89 -1.39
C GLN A 91 0.60 12.43 -0.95
N GLU A 92 0.31 11.51 -1.88
CA GLU A 92 0.00 10.12 -1.55
C GLU A 92 1.25 9.36 -1.04
N PRO A 93 1.27 8.88 0.22
CA PRO A 93 2.39 8.16 0.78
C PRO A 93 2.60 6.76 0.17
N ASP A 94 1.55 6.12 -0.33
CA ASP A 94 1.64 4.78 -0.93
C ASP A 94 2.17 4.85 -2.38
N PRO A 95 3.35 4.28 -2.70
CA PRO A 95 3.91 4.37 -4.06
C PRO A 95 3.14 3.58 -5.11
N GLU A 96 2.37 2.56 -4.71
CA GLU A 96 1.48 1.84 -5.63
C GLU A 96 0.28 2.71 -5.95
N PHE A 97 -0.36 3.30 -4.94
CA PHE A 97 -1.51 4.16 -5.17
C PHE A 97 -1.15 5.45 -5.91
N ARG A 98 0.01 6.05 -5.61
CA ARG A 98 0.54 7.19 -6.35
C ARG A 98 0.62 6.93 -7.85
N ARG A 99 1.11 5.74 -8.25
CA ARG A 99 1.18 5.33 -9.66
C ARG A 99 -0.20 5.16 -10.28
N VAL A 100 -1.16 4.64 -9.51
CA VAL A 100 -2.56 4.52 -9.94
C VAL A 100 -3.16 5.91 -10.18
N ILE A 101 -3.03 6.84 -9.23
CA ILE A 101 -3.55 8.21 -9.35
C ILE A 101 -2.92 8.92 -10.56
N ALA A 102 -1.60 8.81 -10.73
CA ALA A 102 -0.89 9.38 -11.88
C ALA A 102 -1.39 8.82 -13.22
N GLY A 103 -1.65 7.51 -13.29
CA GLY A 103 -2.18 6.89 -14.50
C GLY A 103 -3.63 7.25 -14.79
N VAL A 104 -4.46 7.40 -13.75
CA VAL A 104 -5.83 7.95 -13.88
C VAL A 104 -5.78 9.38 -14.40
N LYS A 105 -4.94 10.24 -13.80
CA LYS A 105 -4.74 11.62 -14.23
C LYS A 105 -4.34 11.70 -15.71
N ALA A 106 -3.30 10.96 -16.10
CA ALA A 106 -2.82 10.96 -17.48
C ALA A 106 -3.89 10.51 -18.49
N SER A 107 -4.73 9.54 -18.11
CA SER A 107 -5.84 9.07 -18.94
C SER A 107 -6.93 10.15 -19.09
N VAL A 108 -7.25 10.88 -18.02
CA VAL A 108 -8.19 12.02 -18.07
C VAL A 108 -7.63 13.18 -18.87
N GLU A 109 -6.33 13.49 -18.73
CA GLU A 109 -5.65 14.52 -19.54
C GLU A 109 -5.65 14.18 -21.04
N GLN A 110 -5.66 12.90 -21.39
CA GLN A 110 -5.80 12.41 -22.77
C GLN A 110 -7.24 12.42 -23.28
N GLY A 111 -8.21 12.85 -22.47
CA GLY A 111 -9.61 12.99 -22.86
C GLY A 111 -10.50 11.78 -22.56
N ALA A 112 -9.99 10.75 -21.86
CA ALA A 112 -10.86 9.69 -21.35
C ALA A 112 -11.72 10.22 -20.20
N THR A 113 -12.90 9.65 -20.01
CA THR A 113 -13.73 9.95 -18.84
C THR A 113 -13.04 9.51 -17.55
N PHE A 114 -13.39 10.12 -16.43
CA PHE A 114 -12.90 9.73 -15.12
C PHE A 114 -13.28 8.28 -14.81
N ALA A 115 -14.53 7.87 -15.08
CA ALA A 115 -14.97 6.50 -14.89
C ALA A 115 -14.16 5.47 -15.71
N GLU A 116 -13.89 5.74 -17.00
CA GLU A 116 -13.06 4.88 -17.84
C GLU A 116 -11.63 4.78 -17.32
N SER A 117 -11.10 5.89 -16.82
CA SER A 117 -9.75 5.95 -16.25
C SER A 117 -9.64 5.12 -14.97
N LEU A 118 -10.65 5.17 -14.09
CA LEU A 118 -10.73 4.36 -12.87
C LEU A 118 -10.89 2.86 -13.19
N LYS A 119 -11.67 2.51 -14.22
CA LYS A 119 -11.94 1.11 -14.64
C LYS A 119 -10.67 0.33 -14.98
N ARG A 120 -9.58 1.02 -15.37
CA ARG A 120 -8.26 0.41 -15.64
C ARG A 120 -7.60 -0.17 -14.39
N TYR A 121 -8.08 0.16 -13.19
CA TYR A 121 -7.51 -0.24 -11.90
C TYR A 121 -8.53 -1.00 -11.02
N PRO A 122 -9.02 -2.18 -11.45
CA PRO A 122 -10.09 -2.92 -10.76
C PRO A 122 -9.70 -3.46 -9.37
N LYS A 123 -8.39 -3.51 -9.06
CA LYS A 123 -7.88 -3.89 -7.73
C LYS A 123 -7.97 -2.77 -6.70
N VAL A 124 -8.24 -1.54 -7.15
CA VAL A 124 -8.33 -0.33 -6.32
C VAL A 124 -9.75 0.19 -6.31
N PHE A 125 -10.36 0.32 -7.50
CA PHE A 125 -11.73 0.79 -7.66
C PHE A 125 -12.61 -0.37 -8.07
N ASP A 126 -13.57 -0.73 -7.21
CA ASP A 126 -14.52 -1.79 -7.52
C ASP A 126 -15.56 -1.33 -8.56
N ASN A 127 -16.33 -2.29 -9.08
CA ASN A 127 -17.33 -2.01 -10.10
C ASN A 127 -18.41 -1.03 -9.63
N LEU A 128 -18.75 -1.04 -8.33
CA LEU A 128 -19.75 -0.13 -7.77
C LEU A 128 -19.23 1.31 -7.79
N PHE A 129 -17.99 1.51 -7.35
CA PHE A 129 -17.30 2.80 -7.37
C PHE A 129 -17.29 3.38 -8.79
N VAL A 130 -16.82 2.59 -9.76
CA VAL A 130 -16.73 3.02 -11.17
C VAL A 130 -18.11 3.34 -11.74
N SER A 131 -19.13 2.51 -11.46
CA SER A 131 -20.48 2.72 -11.99
C SER A 131 -21.15 3.97 -11.42
N LEU A 132 -20.94 4.26 -10.14
CA LEU A 132 -21.47 5.46 -9.51
C LEU A 132 -20.79 6.71 -10.09
N VAL A 133 -19.46 6.69 -10.23
CA VAL A 133 -18.72 7.78 -10.86
C VAL A 133 -19.22 8.02 -12.29
N ALA A 134 -19.39 6.96 -13.09
CA ALA A 134 -19.91 7.06 -14.45
C ALA A 134 -21.28 7.75 -14.49
N ALA A 135 -22.19 7.37 -13.60
CA ALA A 135 -23.50 8.00 -13.49
C ALA A 135 -23.40 9.48 -13.08
N GLY A 136 -22.46 9.81 -12.19
CA GLY A 136 -22.20 11.19 -11.77
C GLY A 136 -21.62 12.06 -12.87
N GLU A 137 -20.71 11.51 -13.66
CA GLU A 137 -20.06 12.19 -14.79
C GLU A 137 -21.06 12.49 -15.91
N VAL A 138 -21.86 11.49 -16.30
CA VAL A 138 -22.91 11.64 -17.32
C VAL A 138 -24.02 12.58 -16.86
N GLY A 139 -24.38 12.53 -15.57
CA GLY A 139 -25.42 13.37 -14.98
C GLY A 139 -24.98 14.78 -14.59
N GLY A 140 -23.69 15.11 -14.70
CA GLY A 140 -23.15 16.41 -14.27
C GLY A 140 -23.24 16.66 -12.76
N ILE A 141 -23.35 15.60 -11.96
CA ILE A 141 -23.53 15.64 -10.49
C ILE A 141 -22.37 14.92 -9.77
N LEU A 142 -21.16 15.05 -10.32
CA LEU A 142 -19.98 14.34 -9.85
C LEU A 142 -19.62 14.70 -8.40
N ASP A 143 -19.77 15.96 -8.03
CA ASP A 143 -19.66 16.50 -6.66
C ASP A 143 -20.52 15.71 -5.66
N THR A 144 -21.80 15.53 -5.99
CA THR A 144 -22.78 14.86 -5.13
C THR A 144 -22.48 13.37 -5.04
N ILE A 145 -22.10 12.76 -6.17
CA ILE A 145 -21.73 11.34 -6.21
C ILE A 145 -20.45 11.05 -5.42
N LEU A 146 -19.42 11.88 -5.55
CA LEU A 146 -18.17 11.73 -4.81
C LEU A 146 -18.40 11.89 -3.30
N ASN A 147 -19.26 12.83 -2.90
CA ASN A 147 -19.66 12.98 -1.50
C ASN A 147 -20.39 11.74 -0.95
N ARG A 148 -21.31 11.16 -1.73
CA ARG A 148 -22.00 9.91 -1.37
C ARG A 148 -21.03 8.72 -1.29
N LEU A 149 -20.10 8.61 -2.25
CA LEU A 149 -19.06 7.59 -2.26
C LEU A 149 -18.16 7.68 -1.03
N ALA A 150 -17.69 8.88 -0.69
CA ALA A 150 -16.88 9.11 0.49
C ALA A 150 -17.61 8.69 1.78
N GLN A 151 -18.88 9.10 1.94
CA GLN A 151 -19.70 8.69 3.08
C GLN A 151 -19.92 7.17 3.14
N TYR A 152 -20.14 6.53 2.00
CA TYR A 152 -20.30 5.08 1.91
C TYR A 152 -19.03 4.35 2.35
N LEU A 153 -17.87 4.74 1.81
CA LEU A 153 -16.58 4.13 2.15
C LEU A 153 -16.23 4.33 3.62
N GLU A 154 -16.45 5.52 4.19
CA GLU A 154 -16.25 5.78 5.62
C GLU A 154 -17.13 4.91 6.52
N LYS A 155 -18.41 4.74 6.16
CA LYS A 155 -19.33 3.87 6.91
C LYS A 155 -18.89 2.41 6.83
N SER A 156 -18.50 1.95 5.65
CA SER A 156 -18.00 0.60 5.42
C SER A 156 -16.72 0.33 6.25
N GLU A 157 -15.77 1.26 6.25
CA GLU A 157 -14.51 1.15 7.00
C GLU A 157 -14.75 1.12 8.52
N LYS A 158 -15.63 1.99 9.05
CA LYS A 158 -16.03 1.99 10.46
C LYS A 158 -16.66 0.67 10.89
N THR A 159 -17.53 0.09 10.08
CA THR A 159 -18.18 -1.19 10.39
C THR A 159 -17.16 -2.33 10.42
N VAL A 160 -16.28 -2.40 9.42
CA VAL A 160 -15.21 -3.43 9.37
C VAL A 160 -14.26 -3.30 10.56
N ASN A 161 -13.89 -2.07 10.94
CA ASN A 161 -13.02 -1.83 12.08
C ASN A 161 -13.68 -2.20 13.41
N LYS A 162 -14.99 -1.94 13.59
CA LYS A 162 -15.74 -2.38 14.77
C LYS A 162 -15.79 -3.90 14.88
N VAL A 163 -16.08 -4.60 13.79
CA VAL A 163 -16.11 -6.08 13.77
C VAL A 163 -14.73 -6.65 14.10
N LYS A 164 -13.66 -6.15 13.45
CA LYS A 164 -12.29 -6.55 13.75
C LYS A 164 -11.87 -6.24 15.18
N GLY A 165 -12.32 -5.12 15.74
CA GLY A 165 -12.09 -4.75 17.13
C GLY A 165 -12.76 -5.74 18.09
N ALA A 166 -14.04 -6.03 17.87
CA ALA A 166 -14.82 -6.96 18.70
C ALA A 166 -14.25 -8.39 18.68
N LEU A 167 -13.76 -8.87 17.52
CA LEU A 167 -13.17 -10.20 17.39
C LEU A 167 -11.76 -10.35 17.98
N LYS A 168 -11.05 -9.25 18.25
CA LYS A 168 -9.71 -9.31 18.87
C LYS A 168 -9.77 -9.64 20.37
N TYR A 169 -10.83 -9.23 21.06
CA TYR A 169 -10.95 -9.42 22.52
C TYR A 169 -11.23 -10.87 22.97
N PRO A 170 -12.05 -11.70 22.28
CA PRO A 170 -12.29 -13.09 22.68
C PRO A 170 -11.07 -14.03 22.65
N ALA A 171 -9.91 -13.59 22.14
CA ALA A 171 -8.67 -14.38 22.16
C ALA A 171 -7.80 -14.14 23.40
N PHE A 172 -8.21 -13.24 24.31
CA PHE A 172 -7.46 -12.88 25.53
C PHE A 172 -8.21 -13.23 26.83
N VAL A 173 -9.28 -14.03 26.75
CA VAL A 173 -9.96 -14.66 27.90
C VAL A 173 -9.83 -16.17 27.80
#